data_AF-A0AB35LAM8-F1
#
_entry.id   AF-A0AB35LAM8-F1
#
_cell.length_a   1.000
_cell.length_b   1.000
_cell.length_c   1.000
_cell.angle_alpha   90.00
_cell.angle_beta   90.00
_cell.angle_gamma   90.00
#
_symmetry.space_group_name_H-M   'P 1'
#
loop_
_entity.id
_entity.type
_entity.pdbx_description
1 polymer ?
#
loop_
_entity_poly.entity_id
_entity_poly.type
_entity_poly.pdbx_seq_one_letter_code
_entity_poly.pdbx_strand_id
1 'polypeptide(L)'
;MSDNVSSTFKGSCFRICHCDGAKETLDAALKKLRKNKAEAYKRQLMVHLERLSEGKRLSSETIRKEGDLPCLVGKTPKCFWALKKIPIRAYFWYSDKYPSTCFVSHYVYKDFDKLSQSDINIIHCNWNKIERG
;
A
#
# COMPACT_ATOMS: atom_id res chain seq x y z
N MET A 1 0.76 -16.17 -10.67
CA MET A 1 0.53 -14.90 -9.94
C MET A 1 -0.89 -14.98 -9.45
N SER A 2 -1.13 -14.86 -8.15
CA SER A 2 -2.41 -15.19 -7.50
C SER A 2 -3.55 -14.31 -8.02
N ASP A 3 -4.78 -14.83 -8.04
CA ASP A 3 -6.00 -14.15 -8.51
C ASP A 3 -6.40 -12.91 -7.69
N ASN A 4 -5.60 -12.52 -6.68
CA ASN A 4 -5.89 -11.45 -5.71
C ASN A 4 -5.18 -10.12 -6.03
N VAL A 5 -4.74 -9.90 -7.27
CA VAL A 5 -3.96 -8.72 -7.69
C VAL A 5 -4.60 -8.06 -8.92
N SER A 6 -5.04 -6.81 -8.75
CA SER A 6 -5.79 -6.04 -9.77
C SER A 6 -4.90 -5.26 -10.74
N SER A 7 -3.66 -4.94 -10.35
CA SER A 7 -2.65 -4.42 -11.27
C SER A 7 -1.24 -4.56 -10.74
N THR A 8 -0.29 -4.60 -11.65
CA THR A 8 1.12 -4.60 -11.30
C THR A 8 1.92 -3.69 -12.22
N PHE A 9 3.01 -3.14 -11.70
CA PHE A 9 4.07 -2.56 -12.51
C PHE A 9 5.42 -2.86 -11.88
N LYS A 10 6.45 -3.00 -12.71
CA LYS A 10 7.79 -3.43 -12.28
C LYS A 10 8.77 -2.28 -12.41
N GLY A 11 9.42 -1.93 -11.31
CA GLY A 11 10.61 -1.08 -11.31
C GLY A 11 11.90 -1.89 -11.33
N SER A 12 13.03 -1.19 -11.26
CA SER A 12 14.36 -1.80 -11.23
C SER A 12 14.63 -2.60 -9.94
N CYS A 13 14.04 -2.22 -8.81
CA CYS A 13 14.27 -2.86 -7.51
C CYS A 13 13.07 -3.69 -7.03
N PHE A 14 11.87 -3.14 -7.14
CA PHE A 14 10.64 -3.78 -6.67
C PHE A 14 9.56 -3.80 -7.76
N ARG A 15 8.77 -4.88 -7.75
CA ARG A 15 7.47 -4.94 -8.41
C ARG A 15 6.41 -4.44 -7.44
N ILE A 16 5.60 -3.48 -7.87
CA ILE A 16 4.45 -2.99 -7.12
C ILE A 16 3.22 -3.76 -7.61
N CYS A 17 2.48 -4.35 -6.68
CA CYS A 17 1.26 -5.10 -6.94
C CYS A 17 0.10 -4.49 -6.13
N HIS A 18 -0.95 -4.04 -6.79
CA HIS A 18 -2.18 -3.61 -6.14
C HIS A 18 -3.04 -4.82 -5.85
N CYS A 19 -3.43 -5.02 -4.60
CA CYS A 19 -4.41 -6.05 -4.23
C CYS A 19 -5.76 -5.76 -4.89
N ASP A 20 -6.62 -6.75 -4.92
CA ASP A 20 -8.02 -6.55 -5.30
C ASP A 20 -8.70 -5.53 -4.38
N GLY A 21 -9.53 -4.64 -4.94
CA GLY A 21 -10.15 -3.55 -4.20
C GLY A 21 -9.24 -2.33 -3.99
N ALA A 22 -7.94 -2.42 -4.27
CA ALA A 22 -7.02 -1.31 -4.03
C ALA A 22 -7.30 -0.13 -4.97
N LYS A 23 -7.62 -0.36 -6.26
CA LYS A 23 -7.92 0.75 -7.17
C LYS A 23 -9.26 1.42 -6.83
N GLU A 24 -10.23 0.62 -6.45
CA GLU A 24 -11.56 1.04 -6.07
C GLU A 24 -11.49 1.94 -4.83
N THR A 25 -10.68 1.57 -3.84
CA THR A 25 -10.42 2.39 -2.65
C THR A 25 -9.64 3.67 -2.97
N LEU A 26 -8.73 3.64 -3.94
CA LEU A 26 -8.07 4.86 -4.45
C LEU A 26 -9.08 5.81 -5.08
N ASP A 27 -9.94 5.30 -5.97
CA ASP A 27 -10.95 6.11 -6.64
C ASP A 27 -11.97 6.68 -5.64
N ALA A 28 -12.38 5.89 -4.64
CA ALA A 28 -13.23 6.36 -3.55
C ALA A 28 -12.56 7.47 -2.73
N ALA A 29 -11.26 7.33 -2.40
CA ALA A 29 -10.50 8.35 -1.69
C ALA A 29 -10.33 9.64 -2.52
N LEU A 30 -10.11 9.50 -3.83
CA LEU A 30 -9.98 10.63 -4.76
C LEU A 30 -11.30 11.38 -4.97
N LYS A 31 -12.45 10.69 -4.95
CA LYS A 31 -13.79 11.30 -5.06
C LYS A 31 -14.10 12.28 -3.92
N LYS A 32 -13.45 12.13 -2.76
CA LYS A 32 -13.57 13.08 -1.63
C LYS A 32 -12.84 14.41 -1.89
N LEU A 33 -12.00 14.49 -2.93
CA LEU A 33 -11.24 15.69 -3.29
C LEU A 33 -11.90 16.46 -4.43
N ARG A 34 -11.64 17.77 -4.51
CA ARG A 34 -11.96 18.56 -5.72
C ARG A 34 -11.21 17.98 -6.92
N LYS A 35 -11.84 17.88 -8.09
CA LYS A 35 -11.31 17.24 -9.31
C LYS A 35 -9.86 17.60 -9.62
N ASN A 36 -9.52 18.89 -9.64
CA ASN A 36 -8.15 19.34 -9.96
C ASN A 36 -7.11 18.88 -8.92
N LYS A 37 -7.52 18.80 -7.63
CA LYS A 37 -6.66 18.27 -6.56
C LYS A 37 -6.53 16.76 -6.67
N ALA A 38 -7.63 16.04 -6.97
CA ALA A 38 -7.62 14.59 -7.11
C ALA A 38 -6.58 14.14 -8.15
N GLU A 39 -6.58 14.74 -9.34
CA GLU A 39 -5.61 14.40 -10.40
C GLU A 39 -4.15 14.69 -9.98
N ALA A 40 -3.91 15.83 -9.32
CA ALA A 40 -2.59 16.17 -8.81
C ALA A 40 -2.10 15.16 -7.76
N TYR A 41 -2.97 14.77 -6.82
CA TYR A 41 -2.66 13.79 -5.80
C TYR A 41 -2.42 12.39 -6.38
N LYS A 42 -3.26 11.96 -7.31
CA LYS A 42 -3.11 10.69 -8.03
C LYS A 42 -1.75 10.64 -8.73
N ARG A 43 -1.39 11.69 -9.48
CA ARG A 43 -0.09 11.77 -10.17
C ARG A 43 1.08 11.68 -9.19
N GLN A 44 1.06 12.46 -8.12
CA GLN A 44 2.14 12.46 -7.12
C GLN A 44 2.27 11.11 -6.40
N LEU A 45 1.14 10.46 -6.11
CA LEU A 45 1.14 9.13 -5.51
C LEU A 45 1.74 8.08 -6.45
N MET A 46 1.41 8.13 -7.75
CA MET A 46 2.03 7.24 -8.74
C MET A 46 3.54 7.47 -8.87
N VAL A 47 3.99 8.73 -8.89
CA VAL A 47 5.44 9.05 -8.88
C VAL A 47 6.14 8.51 -7.64
N HIS A 48 5.50 8.54 -6.47
CA HIS A 48 6.09 7.96 -5.26
C HIS A 48 6.14 6.43 -5.32
N LEU A 49 5.10 5.77 -5.85
CA LEU A 49 5.11 4.32 -6.05
C LEU A 49 6.15 3.90 -7.09
N GLU A 50 6.38 4.70 -8.13
CA GLU A 50 7.44 4.50 -9.11
C GLU A 50 8.82 4.68 -8.48
N ARG A 51 9.04 5.76 -7.72
CA ARG A 51 10.29 5.92 -6.95
C ARG A 51 10.54 4.76 -6.00
N LEU A 52 9.48 4.25 -5.36
CA LEU A 52 9.54 3.08 -4.50
C LEU A 52 9.94 1.83 -5.29
N SER A 53 9.36 1.63 -6.48
CA SER A 53 9.68 0.51 -7.37
C SER A 53 11.13 0.55 -7.89
N GLU A 54 11.68 1.75 -8.04
CA GLU A 54 13.08 1.98 -8.41
C GLU A 54 14.05 1.91 -7.21
N GLY A 55 13.56 1.68 -5.99
CA GLY A 55 14.38 1.65 -4.78
C GLY A 55 14.94 3.03 -4.37
N LYS A 56 14.39 4.11 -4.92
CA LYS A 56 14.81 5.48 -4.56
C LYS A 56 14.40 5.77 -3.11
N ARG A 57 15.30 6.42 -2.38
CA ARG A 57 15.08 6.79 -0.98
C ARG A 57 13.94 7.80 -0.88
N LEU A 58 12.88 7.42 -0.18
CA LEU A 58 11.78 8.32 0.21
C LEU A 58 11.95 8.73 1.68
N SER A 59 11.56 9.95 2.03
CA SER A 59 11.67 10.44 3.40
C SER A 59 10.78 9.65 4.36
N SER A 60 11.13 9.64 5.65
CA SER A 60 10.31 9.05 6.72
C SER A 60 8.95 9.76 6.89
N GLU A 61 8.84 11.00 6.40
CA GLU A 61 7.57 11.72 6.30
C GLU A 61 6.68 11.17 5.19
N THR A 62 7.30 10.65 4.12
CA THR A 62 6.60 10.07 2.96
C THR A 62 6.26 8.60 3.20
N ILE A 63 7.16 7.82 3.81
CA ILE A 63 6.94 6.40 4.13
C ILE A 63 7.20 6.19 5.61
N ARG A 64 6.19 5.68 6.33
CA ARG A 64 6.30 5.37 7.76
C ARG A 64 5.77 3.98 8.05
N LYS A 65 6.44 3.26 8.95
CA LYS A 65 5.91 2.04 9.55
C LYS A 65 4.68 2.41 10.37
N GLU A 66 3.54 1.77 10.12
CA GLU A 66 2.30 2.04 10.87
C GLU A 66 1.85 0.87 11.75
N GLY A 67 2.36 -0.34 11.54
CA GLY A 67 2.06 -1.47 12.43
C GLY A 67 2.70 -2.77 11.99
N ASP A 68 2.32 -3.84 12.66
CA ASP A 68 2.84 -5.18 12.42
C ASP A 68 1.83 -6.02 11.64
N LEU A 69 2.35 -6.86 10.75
CA LEU A 69 1.62 -7.88 10.02
C LEU A 69 1.47 -9.14 10.88
N PRO A 70 0.50 -10.02 10.58
CA PRO A 70 0.38 -11.28 11.28
C PRO A 70 1.67 -12.08 11.15
N CYS A 71 2.11 -12.67 12.25
CA CYS A 71 3.32 -13.47 12.26
C CYS A 71 3.06 -14.88 11.71
N LEU A 72 3.96 -15.41 10.89
CA LEU A 72 3.99 -16.84 10.60
C LEU A 72 4.66 -17.57 11.77
N VAL A 73 4.19 -18.78 12.09
CA VAL A 73 4.79 -19.61 13.14
C VAL A 73 6.26 -19.86 12.78
N GLY A 74 7.16 -19.53 13.70
CA GLY A 74 8.61 -19.68 13.49
C GLY A 74 9.28 -18.56 12.67
N LYS A 75 8.57 -17.49 12.29
CA LYS A 75 9.16 -16.30 11.66
C LYS A 75 9.09 -15.08 12.58
N THR A 76 9.85 -14.04 12.24
CA THR A 76 9.73 -12.73 12.90
C THR A 76 8.54 -11.95 12.33
N PRO A 77 7.79 -11.20 13.16
CA PRO A 77 6.68 -10.39 12.68
C PRO A 77 7.23 -9.29 11.76
N LYS A 78 6.66 -9.22 10.56
CA LYS A 78 6.96 -8.15 9.60
C LYS A 78 6.07 -6.96 9.87
N CYS A 79 6.41 -5.85 9.24
CA CYS A 79 5.69 -4.59 9.42
C CYS A 79 5.01 -4.20 8.12
N PHE A 80 3.86 -3.53 8.25
CA PHE A 80 3.28 -2.80 7.15
C PHE A 80 3.58 -1.31 7.25
N TRP A 81 3.58 -0.67 6.09
CA TRP A 81 4.00 0.70 5.89
C TRP A 81 2.84 1.51 5.30
N ALA A 82 2.87 2.81 5.54
CA ALA A 82 1.99 3.75 4.90
C ALA A 82 2.80 4.76 4.07
N LEU A 83 2.43 4.88 2.80
CA LEU A 83 2.85 5.99 1.96
C LEU A 83 1.91 7.15 2.23
N LYS A 84 2.44 8.21 2.83
CA LYS A 84 1.72 9.40 3.25
C LYS A 84 1.76 10.42 2.14
N LYS A 85 0.60 10.72 1.57
CA LYS A 85 0.43 11.88 0.72
C LYS A 85 -0.88 12.58 1.05
N ILE A 86 -0.84 13.35 2.15
CA ILE A 86 -2.01 14.00 2.78
C ILE A 86 -2.88 14.67 1.70
N PRO A 87 -4.18 14.35 1.62
CA PRO A 87 -4.95 13.53 2.58
C PRO A 87 -4.99 12.03 2.26
N ILE A 88 -4.37 11.54 1.18
CA ILE A 88 -4.41 10.11 0.82
C ILE A 88 -3.27 9.35 1.48
N ARG A 89 -3.57 8.16 2.00
CA ARG A 89 -2.57 7.18 2.46
C ARG A 89 -2.72 5.89 1.66
N ALA A 90 -1.61 5.30 1.27
CA ALA A 90 -1.58 3.94 0.72
C ALA A 90 -0.94 3.01 1.74
N TYR A 91 -1.63 1.95 2.14
CA TYR A 91 -1.06 0.94 3.03
C TYR A 91 -0.48 -0.20 2.21
N PHE A 92 0.74 -0.62 2.54
CA PHE A 92 1.46 -1.62 1.77
C PHE A 92 2.43 -2.44 2.62
N TRP A 93 2.88 -3.57 2.10
CA TRP A 93 3.94 -4.37 2.71
C TRP A 93 4.92 -4.93 1.68
N TYR A 94 6.09 -5.32 2.16
CA TYR A 94 7.06 -6.07 1.38
C TYR A 94 6.83 -7.56 1.59
N SER A 95 6.73 -8.30 0.48
CA SER A 95 6.46 -9.73 0.49
C SER A 95 7.70 -10.54 0.85
N ASP A 96 7.52 -11.58 1.65
CA ASP A 96 8.56 -12.59 1.90
C ASP A 96 8.43 -13.77 0.91
N LYS A 97 7.20 -14.11 0.49
CA LYS A 97 6.95 -15.19 -0.48
C LYS A 97 7.39 -14.82 -1.89
N TYR A 98 7.17 -13.57 -2.28
CA TYR A 98 7.51 -13.07 -3.60
C TYR A 98 8.68 -12.08 -3.51
N PRO A 99 9.91 -12.52 -3.86
CA PRO A 99 11.08 -11.66 -3.75
C PRO A 99 10.89 -10.38 -4.56
N SER A 100 11.44 -9.27 -4.06
CA SER A 100 11.36 -7.96 -4.70
C SER A 100 9.93 -7.53 -5.04
N THR A 101 8.94 -7.92 -4.24
CA THR A 101 7.54 -7.56 -4.48
C THR A 101 6.98 -6.78 -3.31
N CYS A 102 6.34 -5.66 -3.62
CA CYS A 102 5.61 -4.81 -2.70
C CYS A 102 4.13 -4.88 -3.05
N PHE A 103 3.29 -5.18 -2.06
CA PHE A 103 1.84 -5.24 -2.24
C PHE A 103 1.18 -4.03 -1.60
N VAL A 104 0.46 -3.26 -2.41
CA VAL A 104 -0.42 -2.18 -1.97
C VAL A 104 -1.77 -2.78 -1.63
N SER A 105 -2.15 -2.74 -0.35
CA SER A 105 -3.38 -3.32 0.16
C SER A 105 -4.60 -2.51 -0.28
N HIS A 106 -4.62 -1.22 0.07
CA HIS A 106 -5.73 -0.31 -0.16
C HIS A 106 -5.30 1.14 0.08
N TYR A 107 -6.18 2.07 -0.29
CA TYR A 107 -5.98 3.50 -0.09
C TYR A 107 -7.06 4.10 0.80
N VAL A 108 -6.68 5.11 1.58
CA VAL A 108 -7.60 5.76 2.50
C VAL A 108 -7.45 7.26 2.41
N TYR A 109 -8.58 7.95 2.37
CA TYR A 109 -8.63 9.38 2.63
C TYR A 109 -8.60 9.60 4.16
N LYS A 110 -7.51 10.17 4.65
CA LYS A 110 -7.23 10.43 6.06
C LYS A 110 -7.98 11.70 6.49
N ASP A 111 -9.23 11.55 6.89
CA ASP A 111 -10.03 12.55 7.62
C ASP A 111 -10.06 12.31 9.14
N PHE A 112 -9.35 11.30 9.62
CA PHE A 112 -9.31 10.88 11.02
C PHE A 112 -7.86 10.75 11.52
N ASP A 113 -7.61 11.00 12.81
CA ASP A 113 -6.24 11.09 13.34
C ASP A 113 -5.57 9.73 13.52
N LYS A 114 -6.30 8.74 14.04
CA LYS A 114 -5.74 7.44 14.43
C LYS A 114 -5.74 6.43 13.29
N LEU A 115 -5.00 5.32 13.40
CA LEU A 115 -5.15 4.20 12.49
C LEU A 115 -6.44 3.46 12.86
N SER A 116 -7.30 3.16 11.88
CA SER A 116 -8.54 2.43 12.18
C SER A 116 -8.26 0.92 12.27
N GLN A 117 -8.95 0.23 13.18
CA GLN A 117 -8.87 -1.23 13.27
C GLN A 117 -9.34 -1.91 11.98
N SER A 118 -10.28 -1.27 11.26
CA SER A 118 -10.76 -1.75 9.96
C SER A 118 -9.62 -1.78 8.93
N ASP A 119 -8.81 -0.73 8.83
CA ASP A 119 -7.67 -0.69 7.90
C ASP A 119 -6.65 -1.80 8.22
N ILE A 120 -6.39 -2.02 9.52
CA ILE A 120 -5.52 -3.12 10.01
C ILE A 120 -6.09 -4.47 9.57
N ASN A 121 -7.39 -4.69 9.76
CA ASN A 121 -8.03 -5.94 9.40
C ASN A 121 -7.98 -6.18 7.87
N ILE A 122 -8.18 -5.14 7.05
CA ILE A 122 -8.08 -5.23 5.58
C ILE A 122 -6.67 -5.64 5.15
N ILE A 123 -5.63 -4.98 5.68
CA ILE A 123 -4.25 -5.33 5.32
C ILE A 123 -3.87 -6.73 5.81
N HIS A 124 -4.30 -7.14 7.00
CA HIS A 124 -4.06 -8.48 7.52
C HIS A 124 -4.78 -9.55 6.67
N CYS A 125 -6.03 -9.30 6.27
CA CYS A 125 -6.78 -10.19 5.38
C CYS A 125 -6.09 -10.35 4.01
N ASN A 126 -5.72 -9.23 3.36
CA ASN A 126 -5.05 -9.29 2.06
C ASN A 126 -3.67 -9.94 2.17
N TRP A 127 -2.93 -9.66 3.24
CA TRP A 127 -1.66 -10.31 3.52
C TRP A 127 -1.81 -11.82 3.69
N ASN A 128 -2.80 -12.28 4.48
CA ASN A 128 -3.07 -13.71 4.67
C ASN A 128 -3.37 -14.39 3.33
N LYS A 129 -4.28 -13.85 2.51
CA LYS A 129 -4.65 -14.41 1.20
C LYS A 129 -3.45 -14.55 0.24
N ILE A 130 -2.51 -13.61 0.28
CA ILE A 130 -1.39 -13.59 -0.67
C ILE A 130 -0.21 -14.44 -0.16
N GLU A 131 0.17 -14.24 1.11
CA GLU A 131 1.36 -14.87 1.68
C GLU A 131 1.07 -16.30 2.14
N ARG A 132 -0.10 -16.57 2.76
CA ARG A 132 -0.46 -17.93 3.19
C ARG A 132 -1.11 -18.74 2.06
N GLY A 133 -1.82 -18.08 1.15
CA GLY A 133 -2.66 -18.74 0.14
C GLY A 133 -3.99 -19.11 0.74
#